data_AF-A0AAV1QJ45-F1
#
_entry.id   AF-A0AAV1QJ45-F1
#
_cell.length_a   1.000
_cell.length_b   1.000
_cell.length_c   1.000
_cell.angle_alpha   90.00
_cell.angle_beta   90.00
_cell.angle_gamma   90.00
#
_symmetry.space_group_name_H-M   'P 1'
#
loop_
_entity.id
_entity.type
_entity.pdbx_description
1 polymer ?
#
loop_
_entity_poly.entity_id
_entity_poly.type
_entity_poly.pdbx_seq_one_letter_code
_entity_poly.pdbx_strand_id
1 'polypeptide(L)'
;MSTSAETAFEFGFLLQISEEVALAAALNDYLTSRSYLAGFSPSQVDQKAFKILRKPPDPQHVHALRWYRHIAALQQDLDTSDSSMKGKRVQPPWSPPAGTNVPQLKLYNSLTRSKEVFVPQNGNKVTWYCCGPTVYDASHMGHARSYISFDILRRILKDYFKYDVLYCMNITDIDDKIIKRARQNYLLDQYKEKQPQAAQILQDVLSARGVRLYS
;
A
#
# COMPACT_ATOMS: atom_id res chain seq x y z
N MET A 1 -19.39 -31.07 30.35
CA MET A 1 -18.65 -30.54 29.19
C MET A 1 -17.46 -29.77 29.72
N SER A 2 -16.26 -30.30 29.48
CA SER A 2 -14.99 -29.83 30.04
C SER A 2 -14.64 -28.45 29.45
N THR A 3 -14.51 -27.45 30.31
CA THR A 3 -13.94 -26.15 29.98
C THR A 3 -12.46 -26.34 29.70
N SER A 4 -12.06 -26.17 28.43
CA SER A 4 -10.66 -26.12 28.04
C SER A 4 -10.01 -24.91 28.72
N ALA A 5 -9.35 -25.15 29.85
CA ALA A 5 -8.44 -24.19 30.44
C ALA A 5 -7.30 -23.98 29.44
N GLU A 6 -7.25 -22.79 28.83
CA GLU A 6 -6.14 -22.37 28.00
C GLU A 6 -4.85 -22.48 28.83
N THR A 7 -3.95 -23.33 28.35
CA THR A 7 -2.66 -23.64 28.93
C THR A 7 -1.86 -22.37 29.16
N ALA A 8 -1.72 -21.96 30.41
CA ALA A 8 -0.72 -21.00 30.84
C ALA A 8 0.68 -21.49 30.41
N PHE A 9 1.54 -20.57 29.97
CA PHE A 9 2.92 -20.85 29.58
C PHE A 9 3.68 -21.61 30.67
N GLU A 10 3.96 -22.89 30.46
CA GLU A 10 4.77 -23.70 31.37
C GLU A 10 6.25 -23.67 30.96
N PHE A 11 6.95 -22.59 31.28
CA PHE A 11 8.43 -22.55 31.23
C PHE A 11 9.06 -22.31 32.60
N GLY A 12 8.34 -22.64 33.68
CA GLY A 12 8.83 -22.48 35.06
C GLY A 12 10.18 -23.15 35.33
N PHE A 13 10.59 -24.17 34.54
CA PHE A 13 11.92 -24.76 34.60
C PHE A 13 13.05 -23.75 34.36
N LEU A 14 12.81 -22.69 33.57
CA LEU A 14 13.78 -21.62 33.33
C LEU A 14 14.11 -20.86 34.62
N LEU A 15 13.21 -20.83 35.61
CA LEU A 15 13.46 -20.18 36.91
C LEU A 15 14.48 -20.95 37.77
N GLN A 16 14.85 -22.18 37.41
CA GLN A 16 15.87 -22.97 38.10
C GLN A 16 17.28 -22.66 37.61
N ILE A 17 17.43 -21.91 36.50
CA ILE A 17 18.72 -21.54 35.93
C ILE A 17 19.15 -20.20 36.55
N SER A 18 20.17 -20.24 37.40
CA SER A 18 20.71 -19.06 38.08
C SER A 18 21.72 -18.26 37.25
N GLU A 19 22.31 -18.88 36.23
CA GLU A 19 23.27 -18.24 35.33
C GLU A 19 22.55 -17.49 34.19
N GLU A 20 22.80 -16.19 34.09
CA GLU A 20 22.11 -15.28 33.17
C GLU A 20 22.29 -15.66 31.68
N VAL A 21 23.50 -16.12 31.32
CA VAL A 21 23.83 -16.51 29.94
C VAL A 21 23.12 -17.81 29.55
N ALA A 22 23.14 -18.81 30.44
CA ALA A 22 22.45 -20.07 30.24
C ALA A 22 20.92 -19.89 30.20
N LEU A 23 20.40 -18.98 31.03
CA LEU A 23 18.98 -18.63 31.05
C LEU A 23 18.54 -17.98 29.73
N ALA A 24 19.34 -17.02 29.21
CA ALA A 24 19.06 -16.36 27.95
C ALA A 24 19.03 -17.34 26.76
N ALA A 25 19.98 -18.28 26.72
CA ALA A 25 20.03 -19.32 25.69
C ALA A 25 18.82 -20.27 25.78
N ALA A 26 18.54 -20.79 26.98
CA ALA A 26 17.41 -21.70 27.20
C ALA A 26 16.05 -21.05 26.92
N LEU A 27 15.89 -19.76 27.26
CA LEU A 27 14.70 -18.98 26.93
C LEU A 27 14.57 -18.76 25.41
N ASN A 28 15.67 -18.50 24.71
CA ASN A 28 15.68 -18.33 23.26
C ASN A 28 15.23 -19.59 22.54
N ASP A 29 15.76 -20.74 22.94
CA ASP A 29 15.40 -22.04 22.36
C ASP A 29 13.93 -22.37 22.65
N TYR A 30 13.48 -22.12 23.89
CA TYR A 30 12.08 -22.33 24.27
C TYR A 30 11.10 -21.49 23.44
N LEU A 31 11.46 -20.23 23.14
CA LEU A 31 10.66 -19.27 22.39
C LEU A 31 10.81 -19.36 20.86
N THR A 32 11.61 -20.31 20.36
CA THR A 32 11.79 -20.49 18.92
C THR A 32 10.51 -21.06 18.28
N SER A 33 9.81 -21.96 18.96
CA SER A 33 8.61 -22.65 18.46
C SER A 33 7.31 -22.19 19.13
N ARG A 34 7.35 -21.14 19.96
CA ARG A 34 6.22 -20.68 20.77
C ARG A 34 5.97 -19.19 20.60
N SER A 35 4.70 -18.80 20.61
CA SER A 35 4.31 -17.38 20.67
C SER A 35 4.82 -16.75 21.97
N TYR A 36 5.06 -15.45 21.98
CA TYR A 36 5.49 -14.69 23.16
C TYR A 36 4.31 -14.11 23.96
N LEU A 37 3.08 -14.30 23.47
CA LEU A 37 1.84 -13.78 24.05
C LEU A 37 0.74 -14.83 24.00
N ALA A 38 0.25 -15.24 25.16
CA ALA A 38 -1.10 -15.79 25.32
C ALA A 38 -1.87 -14.80 26.20
N GLY A 39 -3.11 -14.46 25.81
CA GLY A 39 -3.98 -13.62 26.64
C GLY A 39 -3.57 -12.15 26.81
N PHE A 40 -2.80 -11.57 25.87
CA PHE A 40 -2.50 -10.13 25.78
C PHE A 40 -1.77 -9.48 26.98
N SER A 41 -1.27 -10.26 27.94
CA SER A 41 -0.53 -9.74 29.10
C SER A 41 0.56 -10.71 29.58
N PRO A 42 1.66 -10.22 30.21
CA PRO A 42 2.70 -11.08 30.76
C PRO A 42 2.19 -11.93 31.93
N SER A 43 2.56 -13.22 31.96
CA SER A 43 2.28 -14.09 33.10
C SER A 43 3.18 -13.76 34.31
N GLN A 44 2.87 -14.35 35.47
CA GLN A 44 3.75 -14.25 36.65
C GLN A 44 5.13 -14.86 36.39
N VAL A 45 5.24 -15.84 35.49
CA VAL A 45 6.50 -16.49 35.13
C VAL A 45 7.34 -15.55 34.27
N ASP A 46 6.72 -14.81 33.34
CA ASP A 46 7.39 -13.79 32.52
C ASP A 46 8.02 -12.71 33.38
N GLN A 47 7.28 -12.20 34.36
CA GLN A 47 7.78 -11.16 35.27
C GLN A 47 8.97 -11.65 36.10
N LYS A 48 8.96 -12.91 36.55
CA LYS A 48 10.07 -13.51 37.29
C LYS A 48 11.29 -13.70 36.39
N ALA A 49 11.13 -14.27 35.20
CA ALA A 49 12.22 -14.46 34.25
C ALA A 49 12.85 -13.12 33.83
N PHE A 50 12.03 -12.09 33.63
CA PHE A 50 12.49 -10.74 33.28
C PHE A 50 13.34 -10.13 34.40
N LYS A 51 12.92 -10.27 35.66
CA LYS A 51 13.68 -9.81 36.83
C LYS A 51 15.01 -10.54 36.99
N ILE A 52 15.10 -11.81 36.60
CA ILE A 52 16.34 -12.58 36.68
C ILE A 52 17.35 -12.13 35.60
N LEU A 53 16.89 -11.87 34.37
CA LEU A 53 17.76 -11.45 33.27
C LEU A 53 18.39 -10.08 33.48
N ARG A 54 17.73 -9.15 34.20
CA ARG A 54 18.21 -7.79 34.59
C ARG A 54 18.60 -6.82 33.47
N LYS A 55 19.09 -7.31 32.33
CA LYS A 55 19.51 -6.56 31.14
C LYS A 55 19.09 -7.33 29.88
N PRO A 56 19.01 -6.66 28.71
CA PRO A 56 18.63 -7.33 27.47
C PRO A 56 19.62 -8.45 27.10
N PRO A 57 19.12 -9.64 26.69
CA PRO A 57 19.95 -10.70 26.15
C PRO A 57 20.78 -10.27 24.94
N ASP A 58 21.90 -10.96 24.70
CA ASP A 58 22.75 -10.72 23.53
C ASP A 58 21.96 -10.84 22.21
N PRO A 59 22.21 -9.98 21.20
CA PRO A 59 21.56 -10.06 19.89
C PRO A 59 21.59 -11.41 19.19
N GLN A 60 22.54 -12.30 19.51
CA GLN A 60 22.57 -13.67 19.00
C GLN A 60 21.36 -14.51 19.46
N HIS A 61 20.73 -14.15 20.58
CA HIS A 61 19.52 -14.77 21.12
C HIS A 61 18.26 -13.98 20.72
N VAL A 62 17.94 -13.99 19.43
CA VAL A 62 16.90 -13.13 18.80
C VAL A 62 15.52 -13.26 19.45
N HIS A 63 15.09 -14.47 19.81
CA HIS A 63 13.77 -14.72 20.40
C HIS A 63 13.68 -14.20 21.84
N ALA A 64 14.72 -14.45 22.63
CA ALA A 64 14.81 -13.95 24.00
C ALA A 64 14.92 -12.42 24.04
N LEU A 65 15.71 -11.82 23.15
CA LEU A 65 15.84 -10.36 23.06
C LEU A 65 14.53 -9.68 22.63
N ARG A 66 13.81 -10.25 21.66
CA ARG A 66 12.51 -9.74 21.23
C ARG A 66 11.48 -9.80 22.36
N TRP A 67 11.42 -10.92 23.08
CA TRP A 67 10.58 -11.06 24.26
C TRP A 67 10.95 -10.04 25.35
N TYR A 68 12.25 -9.87 25.65
CA TYR A 68 12.72 -8.94 26.68
C TYR A 68 12.28 -7.50 26.40
N ARG A 69 12.45 -7.03 25.15
CA ARG A 69 12.02 -5.68 24.74
C ARG A 69 10.52 -5.48 24.92
N HIS A 70 9.74 -6.53 24.65
CA HIS A 70 8.29 -6.47 24.76
C HIS A 70 7.84 -6.38 26.23
N ILE A 71 8.39 -7.24 27.11
CA ILE A 71 8.09 -7.21 28.54
C ILE A 71 8.55 -5.89 29.19
N ALA A 72 9.72 -5.36 28.80
CA ALA A 72 10.25 -4.10 29.30
C ALA A 72 9.32 -2.91 28.95
N ALA A 73 8.79 -2.85 27.73
CA ALA A 73 7.86 -1.81 27.31
C ALA A 73 6.56 -1.84 28.13
N LEU A 74 6.06 -3.03 28.47
CA LEU A 74 4.85 -3.20 29.28
C LEU A 74 5.05 -2.83 30.76
N GLN A 75 6.28 -2.89 31.28
CA GLN A 75 6.57 -2.47 32.66
C GLN A 75 6.76 -0.96 32.82
N GLN A 76 7.22 -0.26 31.78
CA GLN A 76 7.26 1.21 31.78
C GLN A 76 5.87 1.85 31.91
N ASP A 77 4.82 1.15 31.44
CA ASP A 77 3.43 1.53 31.65
C ASP A 77 2.92 1.27 33.09
N LEU A 78 3.66 0.52 33.91
CA LEU A 78 3.31 0.18 35.30
C LEU A 78 4.09 1.01 36.34
N ASP A 79 5.37 1.28 36.10
CA ASP A 79 6.24 2.06 37.02
C ASP A 79 5.92 3.57 37.03
N THR A 80 5.05 4.03 36.12
CA THR A 80 4.44 5.37 36.20
C THR A 80 3.27 5.44 37.20
N SER A 81 3.07 4.41 38.03
CA SER A 81 1.97 4.34 39.00
C SER A 81 2.37 3.85 40.40
N ASP A 82 2.82 4.76 41.27
CA ASP A 82 2.62 4.68 42.72
C ASP A 82 2.65 6.11 43.29
N SER A 83 1.71 6.66 44.07
CA SER A 83 0.53 6.16 44.78
C SER A 83 -0.44 7.33 45.06
N SER A 84 -1.69 7.01 45.47
CA SER A 84 -2.70 7.91 46.06
C SER A 84 -3.60 8.73 45.11
N MET A 85 -4.55 8.04 44.47
CA MET A 85 -6.01 8.27 44.54
C MET A 85 -6.65 7.33 43.51
N LYS A 86 -7.60 6.47 43.93
CA LYS A 86 -8.46 5.71 43.01
C LYS A 86 -9.38 6.68 42.26
N GLY A 87 -8.84 7.44 41.31
CA GLY A 87 -9.61 8.16 40.33
C GLY A 87 -10.05 7.18 39.24
N LYS A 88 -11.35 7.10 38.95
CA LYS A 88 -11.81 6.57 37.66
C LYS A 88 -10.90 7.16 36.58
N ARG A 89 -10.31 6.36 35.69
CA ARG A 89 -9.63 6.89 34.49
C ARG A 89 -10.64 7.78 33.76
N VAL A 90 -10.55 9.09 33.98
CA VAL A 90 -11.36 10.08 33.26
C VAL A 90 -10.68 10.23 31.92
N GLN A 91 -11.41 10.01 30.82
CA GLN A 91 -10.88 10.32 29.51
C GLN A 91 -10.42 11.78 29.50
N PRO A 92 -9.22 12.10 28.96
CA PRO A 92 -8.79 13.47 28.88
C PRO A 92 -9.86 14.28 28.13
N PRO A 93 -10.19 15.50 28.60
CA PRO A 93 -11.14 16.33 27.90
C PRO A 93 -10.65 16.53 26.47
N TRP A 94 -11.52 16.25 25.50
CA TRP A 94 -11.22 16.46 24.10
C TRP A 94 -10.82 17.93 23.89
N SER A 95 -9.62 18.13 23.35
CA SER A 95 -9.21 19.43 22.83
C SER A 95 -9.18 19.35 21.30
N PRO A 96 -9.69 20.37 20.60
CA PRO A 96 -9.50 20.43 19.16
C PRO A 96 -8.00 20.48 18.87
N PRO A 97 -7.50 19.76 17.84
CA PRO A 97 -6.12 19.92 17.41
C PRO A 97 -5.88 21.40 17.09
N ALA A 98 -4.73 21.93 17.49
CA ALA A 98 -4.31 23.28 17.13
C ALA A 98 -4.50 23.44 15.62
N GLY A 99 -5.29 24.43 15.20
CA GLY A 99 -5.78 24.58 13.83
C GLY A 99 -4.66 24.32 12.84
N THR A 100 -4.77 23.22 12.08
CA THR A 100 -3.77 22.89 11.08
C THR A 100 -3.85 23.93 9.96
N ASN A 101 -2.71 24.50 9.60
CA ASN A 101 -2.61 25.33 8.39
C ASN A 101 -3.23 24.55 7.22
N VAL A 102 -4.10 25.21 6.45
CA VAL A 102 -4.74 24.60 5.30
C VAL A 102 -3.64 24.11 4.35
N PRO A 103 -3.67 22.85 3.88
CA PRO A 103 -2.63 22.33 3.02
C PRO A 103 -2.53 23.17 1.74
N GLN A 104 -1.30 23.51 1.35
CA GLN A 104 -1.04 24.26 0.12
C GLN A 104 -0.89 23.28 -1.06
N LEU A 105 -1.60 23.54 -2.16
CA LEU A 105 -1.48 22.72 -3.37
C LEU A 105 -0.08 22.88 -3.97
N LYS A 106 0.62 21.75 -4.13
CA LYS A 106 1.87 21.65 -4.87
C LYS A 106 1.74 20.65 -6.02
N LEU A 107 2.17 21.04 -7.21
CA LEU A 107 2.18 20.17 -8.39
C LEU A 107 3.62 19.84 -8.79
N TYR A 108 3.82 18.65 -9.35
CA TYR A 108 5.10 18.31 -9.95
C TYR A 108 5.20 18.97 -11.34
N ASN A 109 6.14 19.88 -11.49
CA ASN A 109 6.38 20.56 -12.75
C ASN A 109 7.45 19.80 -13.55
N SER A 110 7.06 19.19 -14.67
CA SER A 110 8.00 18.44 -15.51
C SER A 110 9.09 19.31 -16.16
N LEU A 111 8.88 20.62 -16.30
CA LEU A 111 9.88 21.55 -16.84
C LEU A 111 11.04 21.75 -15.87
N THR A 112 10.75 21.89 -14.58
CA THR A 112 11.76 22.11 -13.51
C THR A 112 12.11 20.83 -12.77
N ARG A 113 11.36 19.75 -13.01
CA ARG A 113 11.47 18.44 -12.34
C ARG A 113 11.33 18.51 -10.83
N SER A 114 10.55 19.46 -10.32
CA SER A 114 10.37 19.70 -8.88
C SER A 114 8.90 19.88 -8.49
N LYS A 115 8.59 19.77 -7.19
CA LYS A 115 7.26 20.07 -6.67
C LYS A 115 7.18 21.56 -6.34
N GLU A 116 6.32 22.27 -7.04
CA GLU A 116 6.18 23.72 -6.94
C GLU A 116 4.80 24.09 -6.40
N VAL A 117 4.72 25.23 -5.71
CA VAL A 117 3.44 25.79 -5.28
C VAL A 117 2.63 26.12 -6.52
N PHE A 118 1.40 25.63 -6.58
CA PHE A 118 0.49 25.96 -7.66
C PHE A 118 -0.13 27.34 -7.42
N VAL A 119 0.13 28.27 -8.33
CA VAL A 119 -0.44 29.62 -8.32
C VAL A 119 -1.13 29.84 -9.67
N PRO A 120 -2.46 30.00 -9.72
CA PRO A 120 -3.15 30.28 -10.97
C PRO A 120 -2.76 31.65 -11.53
N GLN A 121 -2.78 31.77 -12.86
CA GLN A 121 -2.41 33.01 -13.54
C GLN A 121 -3.42 34.15 -13.31
N ASN A 122 -4.70 33.83 -13.10
CA ASN A 122 -5.77 34.81 -12.93
C ASN A 122 -6.65 34.48 -11.72
N GLY A 123 -6.26 35.01 -10.56
CA GLY A 123 -7.01 34.84 -9.31
C GLY A 123 -7.29 33.38 -8.98
N ASN A 124 -8.55 33.01 -8.85
CA ASN A 124 -8.98 31.65 -8.54
C ASN A 124 -9.26 30.78 -9.79
N LYS A 125 -9.06 31.32 -10.99
CA LYS A 125 -9.39 30.63 -12.25
C LYS A 125 -8.20 29.81 -12.76
N VAL A 126 -8.45 28.53 -13.00
CA VAL A 126 -7.50 27.57 -13.54
C VAL A 126 -7.94 27.18 -14.95
N THR A 127 -7.12 27.51 -15.94
CA THR A 127 -7.29 27.02 -17.32
C THR A 127 -6.38 25.82 -17.55
N TRP A 128 -6.98 24.66 -17.81
CA TRP A 128 -6.26 23.40 -17.91
C TRP A 128 -6.56 22.70 -19.24
N TYR A 129 -5.53 22.50 -20.05
CA TYR A 129 -5.58 21.69 -21.27
C TYR A 129 -5.00 20.29 -21.03
N CYS A 130 -5.66 19.28 -21.60
CA CYS A 130 -5.17 17.91 -21.65
C CYS A 130 -5.24 17.37 -23.08
N CYS A 131 -4.20 16.65 -23.52
CA CYS A 131 -4.25 15.93 -24.78
C CYS A 131 -5.27 14.78 -24.68
N GLY A 132 -6.22 14.72 -25.60
CA GLY A 132 -7.17 13.62 -25.71
C GLY A 132 -6.74 12.54 -26.70
N PRO A 133 -7.66 11.62 -27.06
CA PRO A 133 -7.32 10.44 -27.84
C PRO A 133 -7.20 10.75 -29.35
N THR A 134 -6.38 9.94 -30.02
CA THR A 134 -6.49 9.71 -31.46
C THR A 134 -7.47 8.56 -31.69
N VAL A 135 -8.63 8.84 -32.31
CA VAL A 135 -9.76 7.89 -32.39
C VAL A 135 -9.64 6.88 -33.53
N TYR A 136 -8.49 6.18 -33.61
CA TYR A 136 -8.25 5.16 -34.65
C TYR A 136 -8.70 3.75 -34.22
N ASP A 137 -8.92 3.49 -32.94
CA ASP A 137 -9.30 2.17 -32.41
C ASP A 137 -10.13 2.32 -31.13
N ALA A 138 -10.67 1.19 -30.65
CA ALA A 138 -11.38 1.14 -29.38
C ALA A 138 -10.49 1.59 -28.21
N SER A 139 -11.11 2.24 -27.22
CA SER A 139 -10.40 2.65 -26.02
C SER A 139 -9.96 1.43 -25.21
N HIS A 140 -8.74 1.48 -24.69
CA HIS A 140 -8.15 0.42 -23.86
C HIS A 140 -7.83 0.96 -22.46
N MET A 141 -7.41 0.08 -21.55
CA MET A 141 -7.18 0.42 -20.13
C MET A 141 -6.16 1.55 -19.93
N GLY A 142 -5.22 1.72 -20.87
CA GLY A 142 -4.27 2.83 -20.86
C GLY A 142 -4.96 4.20 -20.93
N HIS A 143 -5.94 4.36 -21.83
CA HIS A 143 -6.74 5.57 -21.93
C HIS A 143 -7.57 5.79 -20.65
N ALA A 144 -8.24 4.73 -20.16
CA ALA A 144 -9.06 4.80 -18.97
C ALA A 144 -8.27 5.28 -17.75
N ARG A 145 -7.06 4.74 -17.53
CA ARG A 145 -6.18 5.16 -16.44
C ARG A 145 -5.88 6.66 -16.48
N SER A 146 -5.53 7.20 -17.65
CA SER A 146 -5.21 8.62 -17.80
C SER A 146 -6.42 9.50 -17.51
N TYR A 147 -7.58 9.20 -18.11
CA TYR A 147 -8.79 10.01 -17.93
C TYR A 147 -9.31 9.98 -16.49
N ILE A 148 -9.27 8.82 -15.84
CA ILE A 148 -9.64 8.71 -14.41
C ILE A 148 -8.68 9.53 -13.56
N SER A 149 -7.37 9.47 -13.82
CA SER A 149 -6.38 10.24 -13.07
C SER A 149 -6.63 11.75 -13.20
N PHE A 150 -6.90 12.24 -14.42
CA PHE A 150 -7.21 13.64 -14.63
C PHE A 150 -8.56 14.06 -14.03
N ASP A 151 -9.57 13.19 -14.04
CA ASP A 151 -10.84 13.48 -13.38
C ASP A 151 -10.68 13.60 -11.85
N ILE A 152 -9.90 12.70 -11.23
CA ILE A 152 -9.59 12.77 -9.79
C ILE A 152 -8.88 14.09 -9.48
N LEU A 153 -7.86 14.46 -10.25
CA LEU A 153 -7.14 15.72 -10.06
C LEU A 153 -8.07 16.92 -10.22
N ARG A 154 -8.92 16.94 -11.25
CA ARG A 154 -9.91 18.00 -11.48
C ARG A 154 -10.85 18.16 -10.30
N ARG A 155 -11.36 17.05 -9.74
CA ARG A 155 -12.21 17.05 -8.53
C ARG A 155 -11.45 17.55 -7.31
N ILE A 156 -10.19 17.16 -7.12
CA ILE A 156 -9.37 17.69 -6.02
C ILE A 156 -9.21 19.21 -6.15
N LEU A 157 -8.88 19.72 -7.34
CA LEU A 157 -8.72 21.16 -7.57
C LEU A 157 -10.04 21.92 -7.34
N LYS A 158 -11.16 21.42 -7.89
CA LYS A 158 -12.46 22.08 -7.82
C LYS A 158 -13.14 21.93 -6.45
N ASP A 159 -13.18 20.72 -5.90
CA ASP A 159 -14.04 20.39 -4.77
C ASP A 159 -13.32 20.51 -3.43
N TYR A 160 -12.02 20.20 -3.38
CA TYR A 160 -11.21 20.34 -2.16
C TYR A 160 -10.57 21.73 -2.07
N PHE A 161 -9.84 22.16 -3.10
CA PHE A 161 -9.17 23.46 -3.12
C PHE A 161 -10.03 24.64 -3.59
N LYS A 162 -11.25 24.38 -4.06
CA LYS A 162 -12.23 25.41 -4.46
C LYS A 162 -11.80 26.31 -5.62
N TYR A 163 -10.94 25.82 -6.52
CA TYR A 163 -10.58 26.53 -7.75
C TYR A 163 -11.74 26.54 -8.78
N ASP A 164 -11.83 27.62 -9.55
CA ASP A 164 -12.69 27.70 -10.74
C ASP A 164 -11.95 27.11 -11.94
N VAL A 165 -12.21 25.82 -12.23
CA VAL A 165 -11.48 25.05 -13.24
C VAL A 165 -12.21 25.06 -14.58
N LEU A 166 -11.61 25.68 -15.59
CA LEU A 166 -11.94 25.48 -16.99
C LEU A 166 -11.02 24.38 -17.56
N TYR A 167 -11.58 23.19 -17.76
CA TYR A 167 -10.88 22.03 -18.31
C TYR A 167 -11.26 21.80 -19.77
N CYS A 168 -10.26 21.71 -20.65
CA CYS A 168 -10.43 21.42 -22.07
C CYS A 168 -9.59 20.22 -22.48
N MET A 169 -10.17 19.35 -23.32
CA MET A 169 -9.49 18.20 -23.89
C MET A 169 -9.86 18.11 -25.37
N ASN A 170 -8.87 17.94 -26.23
CA ASN A 170 -9.09 17.78 -27.67
C ASN A 170 -9.51 16.35 -28.03
N ILE A 171 -9.98 16.17 -29.25
CA ILE A 171 -10.08 14.86 -29.91
C ILE A 171 -9.28 14.96 -31.20
N THR A 172 -8.37 14.02 -31.43
CA THR A 172 -7.63 13.95 -32.69
C THR A 172 -8.40 13.02 -33.63
N ASP A 173 -9.17 13.62 -34.54
CA ASP A 173 -10.02 12.96 -35.53
C ASP A 173 -9.34 12.80 -36.91
N ILE A 174 -8.19 13.45 -37.11
CA ILE A 174 -7.35 13.31 -38.31
C ILE A 174 -5.91 12.98 -37.88
N ASP A 175 -5.44 11.80 -38.27
CA ASP A 175 -4.08 11.30 -38.00
C ASP A 175 -3.75 10.14 -38.96
N ASP A 176 -2.46 9.93 -39.26
CA ASP A 176 -1.98 8.81 -40.08
C ASP A 176 -2.48 7.44 -39.59
N LYS A 177 -2.61 7.25 -38.27
CA LYS A 177 -3.13 6.01 -37.68
C LYS A 177 -4.59 5.78 -38.04
N ILE A 178 -5.39 6.85 -38.11
CA ILE A 178 -6.80 6.79 -38.50
C ILE A 178 -6.89 6.38 -39.98
N ILE A 179 -6.13 7.04 -40.84
CA ILE A 179 -6.09 6.74 -42.29
C ILE A 179 -5.68 5.29 -42.54
N LYS A 180 -4.60 4.83 -41.87
CA LYS A 180 -4.12 3.45 -41.99
C LYS A 180 -5.16 2.44 -41.51
N ARG A 181 -5.79 2.67 -40.35
CA ARG A 181 -6.80 1.74 -39.83
C ARG A 181 -8.05 1.70 -40.71
N ALA A 182 -8.52 2.84 -41.21
CA ALA A 182 -9.65 2.89 -42.13
C ALA A 182 -9.40 2.05 -43.39
N ARG A 183 -8.20 2.18 -43.98
CA ARG A 183 -7.80 1.37 -45.14
C ARG A 183 -7.72 -0.13 -44.80
N GLN A 184 -7.17 -0.48 -43.64
CA GLN A 184 -7.09 -1.87 -43.19
C GLN A 184 -8.48 -2.49 -43.04
N ASN A 185 -9.40 -1.79 -42.40
CA ASN A 185 -10.78 -2.24 -42.22
C ASN A 185 -11.48 -2.44 -43.56
N TYR A 186 -11.37 -1.46 -44.47
CA TYR A 186 -11.94 -1.56 -45.81
C TYR A 186 -11.45 -2.81 -46.58
N LEU A 187 -10.13 -3.04 -46.59
CA LEU A 187 -9.56 -4.21 -47.26
C LEU A 187 -9.98 -5.53 -46.60
N LEU A 188 -10.09 -5.56 -45.28
CA LEU A 188 -10.56 -6.72 -44.53
C LEU A 188 -12.02 -7.04 -44.85
N ASP A 189 -12.88 -6.03 -44.95
CA ASP A 189 -14.29 -6.24 -45.26
C ASP A 189 -14.48 -6.76 -46.69
N GLN A 190 -13.74 -6.20 -47.67
CA GLN A 190 -13.70 -6.77 -49.04
C GLN A 190 -13.19 -8.21 -49.08
N TYR A 191 -12.25 -8.59 -48.20
CA TYR A 191 -11.77 -9.96 -48.10
C TYR A 191 -12.85 -10.90 -47.55
N LYS A 192 -13.60 -10.47 -46.53
CA LYS A 192 -14.71 -11.25 -45.93
C LYS A 192 -15.87 -11.44 -46.91
N GLU A 193 -16.20 -10.44 -47.72
CA GLU A 193 -17.28 -10.51 -48.72
C GLU A 193 -17.07 -11.63 -49.74
N LYS A 194 -15.82 -11.98 -50.04
CA LYS A 194 -15.46 -13.10 -50.93
C LYS A 194 -15.75 -14.48 -50.32
N GLN A 195 -16.11 -14.54 -49.04
CA GLN A 195 -16.35 -15.76 -48.27
C GLN A 195 -15.27 -16.83 -48.50
N PRO A 196 -13.98 -16.51 -48.27
CA PRO A 196 -12.90 -17.46 -48.45
C PRO A 196 -13.08 -18.67 -47.51
N GLN A 197 -12.76 -19.86 -48.01
CA GLN A 197 -12.77 -21.07 -47.19
C GLN A 197 -11.72 -20.98 -46.07
N ALA A 198 -11.96 -21.63 -44.94
CA ALA A 198 -11.06 -21.61 -43.79
C ALA A 198 -9.61 -22.03 -44.13
N ALA A 199 -9.44 -22.98 -45.05
CA ALA A 199 -8.13 -23.40 -45.54
C ALA A 199 -7.37 -22.27 -46.26
N GLN A 200 -8.09 -21.47 -47.06
CA GLN A 200 -7.51 -20.31 -47.75
C GLN A 200 -7.11 -19.22 -46.74
N ILE A 201 -7.97 -18.93 -45.76
CA ILE A 201 -7.67 -17.97 -44.69
C ILE A 201 -6.39 -18.37 -43.96
N LEU A 202 -6.25 -19.66 -43.62
CA LEU A 202 -5.06 -20.18 -42.96
C LEU A 202 -3.80 -20.00 -43.82
N GLN A 203 -3.86 -20.31 -45.11
CA GLN A 203 -2.73 -20.10 -46.02
C GLN A 203 -2.36 -18.61 -46.17
N ASP A 204 -3.35 -17.73 -46.28
CA ASP A 204 -3.14 -16.29 -46.44
C ASP A 204 -2.47 -15.71 -45.18
N VAL A 205 -2.92 -16.13 -43.99
CA VAL A 205 -2.32 -15.72 -42.70
C VAL A 205 -0.90 -16.24 -42.55
N LEU A 206 -0.63 -17.50 -42.91
CA LEU A 206 0.72 -18.07 -42.85
C LEU A 206 1.69 -17.35 -43.80
N SER A 207 1.22 -17.07 -45.02
CA SER A 207 1.98 -16.31 -46.03
C SER A 207 2.27 -14.89 -45.55
N ALA A 208 1.29 -14.20 -44.98
CA ALA A 208 1.45 -12.85 -44.44
C ALA A 208 2.38 -12.79 -43.21
N ARG A 209 2.44 -13.86 -42.41
CA ARG A 209 3.35 -14.00 -41.27
C ARG A 209 4.77 -14.42 -41.67
N GLY A 210 5.01 -14.71 -42.96
CA GLY A 210 6.31 -15.18 -43.45
C GLY A 210 6.68 -16.60 -43.00
N VAL A 211 5.72 -17.38 -42.49
CA VAL A 211 5.96 -18.76 -42.06
C VAL A 211 5.70 -19.67 -43.25
N ARG A 212 6.76 -20.16 -43.91
CA ARG A 212 6.63 -21.26 -44.88
C ARG A 212 6.37 -22.54 -44.11
N LEU A 213 5.29 -23.24 -44.43
CA LEU A 213 5.08 -24.61 -44.00
C LEU A 213 6.20 -25.43 -44.65
N TYR A 214 7.14 -25.90 -43.84
CA TYR A 214 8.15 -26.87 -44.28
C TYR A 214 7.41 -28.15 -44.65
N SER A 215 7.50 -28.52 -45.92
CA SER A 215 7.09 -29.81 -46.48
C SER A 215 8.05 -30.91 -46.07
#